data_AF-A0A6I6HB60-F1
#
_entry.id   AF-A0A6I6HB60-F1
#
_cell.length_a   1.000
_cell.length_b   1.000
_cell.length_c   1.000
_cell.angle_alpha   90.00
_cell.angle_beta   90.00
_cell.angle_gamma   90.00
#
_symmetry.space_group_name_H-M   'P 1'
#
loop_
_entity.id
_entity.type
_entity.pdbx_description
1 polymer ?
#
loop_
_entity_poly.entity_id
_entity_poly.type
_entity_poly.pdbx_seq_one_letter_code
_entity_poly.pdbx_strand_id
1 'polypeptide(L)'
;MSTMSLAHRPWWPWVRRIAVWGFFGLIAWLLINQARAIDWQEVLDAMRALPASTLLLAGALAAGSFAIYSTYDLLGRYLTRHRLRAASVMGVTFISYAFNLNLGSLVGGVAFRYRLYSRLGLSNDTITRVLGFSMLTNWLGYLVVAGAAFCFWPMVLPDEWKIDNGGLRILGAVLLLLAAAYLVLCAVASGRVFRIHRYLFKVPKLRMALLQLAMSCLNWSLIGGVIWVLLQGQVAYHQVLAVLLVAAVAGVVTHVPAGLGVLEAVFIALLSHQVPQGKLLGVLLVYRGLYYLLPLAVATVAYFVTELRTRRLRTTAR
;
A
#
# COMPACT_ATOMS: atom_id res chain seq x y z
N MET A 1 -37.37 11.58 -7.73
CA MET A 1 -37.68 11.03 -6.39
C MET A 1 -36.68 11.56 -5.39
N SER A 2 -37.22 12.18 -4.37
CA SER A 2 -36.65 13.20 -3.50
C SER A 2 -35.64 12.61 -2.51
N THR A 3 -34.38 13.03 -2.57
CA THR A 3 -33.41 12.82 -1.48
C THR A 3 -33.76 13.72 -0.31
N MET A 4 -34.87 13.44 0.38
CA MET A 4 -35.18 14.08 1.65
C MET A 4 -34.12 13.66 2.66
N SER A 5 -33.35 14.65 3.07
CA SER A 5 -32.26 14.65 4.04
C SER A 5 -32.48 13.69 5.23
N LEU A 6 -31.76 12.56 5.22
CA LEU A 6 -31.60 11.65 6.36
C LEU A 6 -31.07 12.36 7.62
N ALA A 7 -30.51 13.57 7.46
CA ALA A 7 -29.88 14.33 8.54
C ALA A 7 -30.86 14.96 9.54
N HIS A 8 -32.17 15.04 9.22
CA HIS A 8 -33.18 15.64 10.11
C HIS A 8 -33.87 14.65 11.07
N ARG A 9 -33.56 13.34 11.00
CA ARG A 9 -34.20 12.36 11.89
C ARG A 9 -33.53 12.35 13.28
N PRO A 10 -34.30 12.30 14.38
CA PRO A 10 -33.78 12.41 15.76
C PRO A 10 -32.85 11.25 16.17
N TRP A 11 -32.94 10.10 15.50
CA TRP A 11 -32.07 8.93 15.72
C TRP A 11 -30.75 8.98 14.93
N TRP A 12 -30.64 9.85 13.92
CA TRP A 12 -29.45 9.97 13.07
C TRP A 12 -28.16 10.35 13.81
N PRO A 13 -28.17 11.26 14.81
CA PRO A 13 -27.00 11.55 15.63
C PRO A 13 -26.53 10.34 16.44
N TRP A 14 -27.44 9.50 16.91
CA TRP A 14 -27.15 8.28 17.65
C TRP A 14 -26.57 7.19 16.76
N VAL A 15 -27.18 6.94 15.59
CA VAL A 15 -26.62 6.01 14.59
C VAL A 15 -25.24 6.45 14.13
N ARG A 16 -25.03 7.75 13.93
CA ARG A 16 -23.69 8.29 13.61
C ARG A 16 -22.69 8.08 14.75
N ARG A 17 -23.08 8.24 16.01
CA ARG A 17 -22.21 7.96 17.17
C ARG A 17 -21.88 6.48 17.26
N ILE A 18 -22.87 5.61 17.14
CA ILE A 18 -22.69 4.14 17.15
C ILE A 18 -21.79 3.72 15.99
N ALA A 19 -21.98 4.25 14.78
CA ALA A 19 -21.12 3.94 13.64
C ALA A 19 -19.67 4.42 13.86
N VAL A 20 -19.46 5.56 14.51
CA VAL A 20 -18.12 6.07 14.82
C VAL A 20 -17.45 5.23 15.92
N TRP A 21 -18.15 4.95 17.03
CA TRP A 21 -17.63 4.13 18.11
C TRP A 21 -17.43 2.67 17.70
N GLY A 22 -18.36 2.11 16.94
CA GLY A 22 -18.25 0.77 16.36
C GLY A 22 -17.08 0.67 15.39
N PHE A 23 -16.82 1.71 14.58
CA PHE A 23 -15.64 1.76 13.73
C PHE A 23 -14.32 1.80 14.54
N PHE A 24 -14.26 2.61 15.61
CA PHE A 24 -13.09 2.63 16.48
C PHE A 24 -12.92 1.31 17.25
N GLY A 25 -14.02 0.70 17.70
CA GLY A 25 -14.02 -0.62 18.32
C GLY A 25 -13.54 -1.70 17.35
N LEU A 26 -13.97 -1.65 16.09
CA LEU A 26 -13.50 -2.54 15.03
C LEU A 26 -12.00 -2.37 14.78
N ILE A 27 -11.50 -1.13 14.70
CA ILE A 27 -10.06 -0.87 14.54
C ILE A 27 -9.28 -1.40 15.74
N ALA A 28 -9.73 -1.13 16.96
CA ALA A 28 -9.08 -1.60 18.17
C ALA A 28 -9.08 -3.14 18.23
N TRP A 29 -10.20 -3.78 17.91
CA TRP A 29 -10.31 -5.23 17.86
C TRP A 29 -9.37 -5.83 16.80
N LEU A 30 -9.30 -5.26 15.60
CA LEU A 30 -8.39 -5.70 14.54
C LEU A 30 -6.93 -5.53 14.95
N LEU A 31 -6.56 -4.38 15.55
CA LEU A 31 -5.23 -4.14 16.09
C LEU A 31 -4.86 -5.17 17.17
N ILE A 32 -5.77 -5.46 18.09
CA ILE A 32 -5.56 -6.44 19.16
C ILE A 32 -5.42 -7.84 18.57
N ASN A 33 -6.26 -8.21 17.59
CA ASN A 33 -6.17 -9.52 16.95
C ASN A 33 -4.86 -9.69 16.17
N GLN A 34 -4.46 -8.65 15.43
CA GLN A 34 -3.18 -8.59 14.71
C GLN A 34 -1.99 -8.70 15.68
N ALA A 35 -2.04 -7.98 16.80
CA ALA A 35 -1.01 -8.00 17.82
C ALA A 35 -0.95 -9.36 18.53
N ARG A 36 -2.09 -10.01 18.81
CA ARG A 36 -2.11 -11.34 19.45
C ARG A 36 -1.66 -12.47 18.54
N ALA A 37 -1.77 -12.30 17.22
CA ALA A 37 -1.30 -13.28 16.25
C ALA A 37 0.23 -13.30 16.12
N ILE A 38 0.92 -12.33 16.73
CA ILE A 38 2.38 -12.19 16.68
C ILE A 38 2.97 -12.58 18.03
N ASP A 39 3.95 -13.48 18.02
CA ASP A 39 4.76 -13.75 19.21
C ASP A 39 5.72 -12.59 19.45
N TRP A 40 5.36 -11.72 20.40
CA TRP A 40 6.15 -10.54 20.74
C TRP A 40 7.49 -10.87 21.36
N GLN A 41 7.64 -12.04 21.98
CA GLN A 41 8.91 -12.44 22.57
C GLN A 41 9.90 -12.78 21.45
N GLU A 42 9.46 -13.54 20.45
CA GLU A 42 10.25 -13.79 19.24
C GLU A 42 10.59 -12.50 18.48
N VAL A 43 9.65 -11.54 18.38
CA VAL A 43 9.92 -10.23 17.77
C VAL A 43 11.03 -9.50 18.52
N LEU A 44 10.93 -9.39 19.85
CA LEU A 44 11.90 -8.65 20.66
C LEU A 44 13.27 -9.30 20.63
N ASP A 45 13.33 -10.63 20.66
CA ASP A 45 14.58 -11.37 20.59
C ASP A 45 15.22 -11.25 19.20
N ALA A 46 14.41 -11.31 18.13
CA ALA A 46 14.87 -11.02 16.77
C ALA A 46 15.37 -9.57 16.61
N MET A 47 14.67 -8.59 17.20
CA MET A 47 15.11 -7.19 17.19
C MET A 47 16.43 -7.00 17.95
N ARG A 48 16.59 -7.65 19.11
CA ARG A 48 17.83 -7.60 19.92
C ARG A 48 19.01 -8.28 19.22
N ALA A 49 18.74 -9.29 18.39
CA ALA A 49 19.76 -9.96 17.59
C ALA A 49 20.25 -9.11 16.41
N LEU A 50 19.50 -8.07 16.00
CA LEU A 50 19.86 -7.20 14.89
C LEU A 50 20.67 -5.98 15.37
N PRO A 51 21.73 -5.57 14.64
CA PRO A 51 22.44 -4.33 14.91
C PRO A 51 21.50 -3.12 14.84
N ALA A 52 21.66 -2.15 15.75
CA ALA A 52 20.85 -0.93 15.76
C ALA A 52 20.92 -0.15 14.44
N SER A 53 22.07 -0.16 13.77
CA SER A 53 22.25 0.44 12.43
C SER A 53 21.34 -0.20 11.37
N THR A 54 21.14 -1.52 11.45
CA THR A 54 20.25 -2.26 10.54
C THR A 54 18.80 -1.86 10.77
N LEU A 55 18.37 -1.78 12.04
CA LEU A 55 17.01 -1.33 12.39
C LEU A 55 16.76 0.12 11.98
N LEU A 56 17.73 1.01 12.19
CA LEU A 56 17.63 2.42 11.78
C LEU A 56 17.54 2.56 10.26
N LEU A 57 18.37 1.83 9.50
CA LEU A 57 18.32 1.84 8.05
C LEU A 57 17.00 1.25 7.52
N ALA A 58 16.56 0.12 8.07
CA ALA A 58 15.26 -0.49 7.72
C ALA A 58 14.10 0.48 8.02
N GLY A 59 14.14 1.17 9.17
CA GLY A 59 13.17 2.20 9.54
C GLY A 59 13.20 3.40 8.59
N ALA A 60 14.39 3.86 8.17
CA ALA A 60 14.54 4.95 7.22
C ALA A 60 13.99 4.58 5.83
N LEU A 61 14.26 3.36 5.36
CA LEU A 61 13.70 2.85 4.10
C LEU A 61 12.18 2.72 4.17
N ALA A 62 11.64 2.22 5.28
CA ALA A 62 10.20 2.16 5.52
C ALA A 62 9.58 3.57 5.50
N ALA A 63 10.16 4.52 6.23
CA ALA A 63 9.71 5.91 6.22
C ALA A 63 9.77 6.55 4.83
N GLY A 64 10.84 6.28 4.07
CA GLY A 64 11.00 6.73 2.69
C GLY A 64 9.92 6.16 1.77
N SER A 65 9.60 4.88 1.90
CA SER A 65 8.52 4.23 1.15
C SER A 65 7.15 4.84 1.47
N PHE A 66 6.83 5.03 2.75
CA PHE A 66 5.59 5.72 3.14
C PHE A 66 5.55 7.16 2.63
N ALA A 67 6.66 7.90 2.68
CA ALA A 67 6.75 9.26 2.16
C ALA A 67 6.48 9.32 0.65
N ILE A 68 7.08 8.40 -0.13
CA ILE A 68 6.84 8.30 -1.57
C ILE A 68 5.39 7.91 -1.85
N TYR A 69 4.86 6.89 -1.18
CA TYR A 69 3.47 6.47 -1.36
C TYR A 69 2.49 7.60 -1.02
N SER A 70 2.75 8.37 0.03
CA SER A 70 1.97 9.56 0.40
C SER A 70 1.89 10.61 -0.71
N THR A 71 2.87 10.67 -1.60
CA THR A 71 2.84 11.60 -2.74
C THR A 71 2.02 11.11 -3.94
N TYR A 72 1.54 9.86 -3.96
CA TYR A 72 0.79 9.31 -5.10
C TYR A 72 -0.50 10.11 -5.39
N ASP A 73 -1.26 10.47 -4.35
CA ASP A 73 -2.48 11.25 -4.56
C ASP A 73 -2.18 12.71 -4.97
N LEU A 74 -0.93 13.19 -4.85
CA LEU A 74 -0.55 14.50 -5.42
C LEU A 74 -0.62 14.48 -6.95
N LEU A 75 -0.39 13.31 -7.56
CA LEU A 75 -0.56 13.12 -8.98
C LEU A 75 -2.05 13.19 -9.36
N GLY A 76 -2.91 12.55 -8.57
CA GLY A 76 -4.36 12.64 -8.69
C GLY A 76 -4.89 14.07 -8.47
N ARG A 77 -4.29 14.81 -7.53
CA ARG A 77 -4.56 16.23 -7.28
C ARG A 77 -4.25 17.08 -8.51
N TYR A 78 -3.10 16.86 -9.15
CA TYR A 78 -2.74 17.57 -10.38
C TYR A 78 -3.73 17.26 -11.51
N LEU A 79 -4.12 15.99 -11.66
CA LEU A 79 -5.06 15.56 -12.71
C LEU A 79 -6.46 16.15 -12.53
N THR A 80 -6.97 16.13 -11.30
CA THR A 80 -8.33 16.60 -10.98
C THR A 80 -8.41 18.10 -10.71
N ARG A 81 -7.26 18.78 -10.59
CA ARG A 81 -7.12 20.23 -10.31
C ARG A 81 -7.86 20.70 -9.05
N HIS A 82 -8.10 19.81 -8.09
CA HIS A 82 -8.77 20.18 -6.85
C HIS A 82 -7.86 21.03 -5.95
N ARG A 83 -8.45 21.90 -5.13
CA ARG A 83 -7.70 22.94 -4.37
C ARG A 83 -7.19 22.54 -2.99
N LEU A 84 -7.36 21.27 -2.58
CA LEU A 84 -6.81 20.80 -1.31
C LEU A 84 -5.29 21.03 -1.21
N ARG A 85 -4.81 21.34 0.00
CA ARG A 85 -3.38 21.52 0.28
C ARG A 85 -2.64 20.19 0.10
N ALA A 86 -1.40 20.24 -0.40
CA ALA A 86 -0.57 19.04 -0.61
C ALA A 86 -0.43 18.21 0.67
N ALA A 87 -0.16 18.86 1.80
CA ALA A 87 -0.03 18.19 3.10
C ALA A 87 -1.29 17.41 3.51
N SER A 88 -2.48 17.95 3.22
CA SER A 88 -3.74 17.25 3.50
C SER A 88 -3.89 16.00 2.63
N VAL A 89 -3.55 16.09 1.35
CA VAL A 89 -3.59 14.97 0.40
C VAL A 89 -2.59 13.88 0.80
N MET A 90 -1.37 14.27 1.17
CA MET A 90 -0.35 13.35 1.66
C MET A 90 -0.75 12.67 2.96
N GLY A 91 -1.35 13.42 3.90
CA GLY A 91 -1.86 12.87 5.16
C GLY A 91 -3.00 11.88 4.96
N VAL A 92 -3.97 12.20 4.08
CA VAL A 92 -5.05 11.27 3.74
C VAL A 92 -4.50 10.00 3.09
N THR A 93 -3.53 10.14 2.19
CA THR A 93 -2.87 9.01 1.53
C THR A 93 -2.11 8.14 2.51
N PHE A 94 -1.33 8.77 3.40
CA PHE A 94 -0.58 8.08 4.45
C PHE A 94 -1.51 7.24 5.34
N ILE A 95 -2.56 7.86 5.88
CA ILE A 95 -3.52 7.19 6.76
C ILE A 95 -4.16 6.02 6.00
N SER A 96 -4.67 6.29 4.81
CA SER A 96 -5.37 5.25 4.03
C SER A 96 -4.43 4.12 3.60
N TYR A 97 -3.15 4.37 3.37
CA TYR A 97 -2.17 3.33 3.03
C TYR A 97 -1.84 2.45 4.24
N ALA A 98 -1.59 3.05 5.40
CA ALA A 98 -1.34 2.29 6.63
C ALA A 98 -2.54 1.39 7.00
N PHE A 99 -3.77 1.92 6.86
CA PHE A 99 -4.98 1.13 7.05
C PHE A 99 -5.19 0.08 5.95
N ASN A 100 -4.87 0.37 4.69
CA ASN A 100 -4.93 -0.58 3.59
C ASN A 100 -4.05 -1.81 3.83
N LEU A 101 -2.81 -1.60 4.27
CA LEU A 101 -1.86 -2.69 4.52
C LEU A 101 -2.31 -3.65 5.63
N ASN A 102 -3.12 -3.19 6.58
CA ASN A 102 -3.55 -4.00 7.73
C ASN A 102 -5.01 -4.49 7.62
N LEU A 103 -5.92 -3.68 7.08
CA LEU A 103 -7.35 -3.99 7.01
C LEU A 103 -7.82 -4.39 5.61
N GLY A 104 -6.91 -4.43 4.64
CA GLY A 104 -7.20 -4.73 3.24
C GLY A 104 -7.73 -3.54 2.45
N SER A 105 -7.84 -3.74 1.13
CA SER A 105 -8.14 -2.67 0.17
C SER A 105 -9.53 -2.08 0.30
N LEU A 106 -10.54 -2.90 0.54
CA LEU A 106 -11.94 -2.45 0.63
C LEU A 106 -12.17 -1.56 1.87
N VAL A 107 -11.86 -2.09 3.05
CA VAL A 107 -12.13 -1.42 4.33
C VAL A 107 -11.05 -0.41 4.66
N GLY A 108 -9.78 -0.78 4.55
CA GLY A 108 -8.64 0.03 4.95
C GLY A 108 -8.24 1.11 3.95
N GLY A 109 -8.25 0.79 2.65
CA GLY A 109 -7.82 1.71 1.60
C GLY A 109 -8.93 2.60 1.05
N VAL A 110 -9.92 1.97 0.40
CA VAL A 110 -10.97 2.66 -0.35
C VAL A 110 -11.89 3.43 0.59
N ALA A 111 -12.48 2.76 1.59
CA ALA A 111 -13.45 3.41 2.48
C ALA A 111 -12.85 4.60 3.25
N PHE A 112 -11.61 4.48 3.75
CA PHE A 112 -10.92 5.59 4.41
C PHE A 112 -10.63 6.75 3.46
N ARG A 113 -10.12 6.50 2.24
CA ARG A 113 -9.91 7.58 1.26
C ARG A 113 -11.20 8.31 0.94
N TYR A 114 -12.30 7.60 0.66
CA TYR A 114 -13.60 8.24 0.43
C TYR A 114 -14.06 9.06 1.62
N ARG A 115 -14.06 8.47 2.83
CA ARG A 115 -14.49 9.17 4.04
C ARG A 115 -13.67 10.44 4.31
N LEU A 116 -12.35 10.34 4.22
CA LEU A 116 -11.44 11.46 4.51
C LEU A 116 -11.56 12.55 3.45
N TYR A 117 -11.56 12.21 2.17
CA TYR A 117 -11.69 13.21 1.10
C TYR A 117 -13.09 13.84 1.02
N SER A 118 -14.17 13.08 1.24
CA SER A 118 -15.52 13.65 1.29
C SER A 118 -15.67 14.64 2.43
N ARG A 119 -15.00 14.42 3.58
CA ARG A 119 -14.96 15.39 4.68
C ARG A 119 -14.17 16.64 4.35
N LEU A 120 -13.16 16.54 3.49
CA LEU A 120 -12.42 17.67 2.95
C LEU A 120 -13.16 18.36 1.79
N GLY A 121 -14.37 17.90 1.44
CA GLY A 121 -15.23 18.54 0.45
C GLY A 121 -15.02 18.09 -0.99
N LEU A 122 -14.30 16.99 -1.24
CA LEU A 122 -14.20 16.43 -2.59
C LEU A 122 -15.47 15.64 -2.96
N SER A 123 -15.87 15.76 -4.23
CA SER A 123 -16.94 14.95 -4.80
C SER A 123 -16.50 13.49 -4.99
N ASN A 124 -17.44 12.55 -4.93
CA ASN A 124 -17.14 11.12 -5.09
C ASN A 124 -16.47 10.81 -6.44
N ASP A 125 -16.84 11.50 -7.52
CA ASP A 125 -16.18 11.35 -8.83
C ASP A 125 -14.69 11.74 -8.76
N THR A 126 -14.38 12.88 -8.12
CA THR A 126 -13.00 13.34 -7.92
C THR A 126 -12.20 12.32 -7.12
N ILE A 127 -12.77 11.80 -6.03
CA ILE A 127 -12.13 10.80 -5.18
C ILE A 127 -11.85 9.52 -5.97
N THR A 128 -12.81 9.05 -6.75
CA THR A 128 -12.67 7.85 -7.60
C THR A 128 -11.51 8.02 -8.58
N ARG A 129 -11.38 9.19 -9.20
CA ARG A 129 -10.29 9.50 -10.13
C ARG A 129 -8.93 9.54 -9.43
N VAL A 130 -8.83 10.18 -8.26
CA VAL A 130 -7.59 10.21 -7.46
C VAL A 130 -7.19 8.80 -7.05
N LEU A 131 -8.13 8.05 -6.48
CA LEU A 131 -7.92 6.68 -6.03
C LEU A 131 -7.47 5.76 -7.18
N GLY A 132 -8.20 5.79 -8.29
CA GLY A 132 -7.89 4.98 -9.48
C GLY A 132 -6.53 5.32 -10.06
N PHE A 133 -6.16 6.62 -10.10
CA PHE A 133 -4.85 7.05 -10.57
C PHE A 133 -3.71 6.57 -9.65
N SER A 134 -3.92 6.59 -8.34
CA SER A 134 -2.95 6.09 -7.36
C SER A 134 -2.81 4.57 -7.39
N MET A 135 -3.91 3.83 -7.58
CA MET A 135 -3.87 2.37 -7.78
C MET A 135 -3.13 2.02 -9.07
N LEU A 136 -3.44 2.72 -10.17
CA LEU A 136 -2.75 2.55 -11.45
C LEU A 136 -1.26 2.82 -11.29
N THR A 137 -0.87 3.90 -10.60
CA THR A 137 0.53 4.23 -10.30
C THR A 137 1.24 3.07 -9.61
N ASN A 138 0.63 2.52 -8.55
CA ASN A 138 1.22 1.42 -7.77
C ASN A 138 1.43 0.13 -8.59
N TRP A 139 0.43 -0.23 -9.39
CA TRP A 139 0.48 -1.44 -10.21
C TRP A 139 1.40 -1.29 -11.42
N LEU A 140 1.49 -0.10 -12.02
CA LEU A 140 2.45 0.14 -13.10
C LEU A 140 3.90 -0.06 -12.63
N GLY A 141 4.26 0.44 -11.44
CA GLY A 141 5.58 0.15 -10.89
C GLY A 141 5.77 -1.33 -10.57
N TYR A 142 4.72 -2.01 -10.07
CA TYR A 142 4.77 -3.46 -9.87
C TYR A 142 5.11 -4.20 -11.16
N LEU A 143 4.42 -3.88 -12.28
CA LEU A 143 4.67 -4.51 -13.58
C LEU A 143 6.12 -4.35 -14.03
N VAL A 144 6.71 -3.17 -13.85
CA VAL A 144 8.09 -2.90 -14.23
C VAL A 144 9.08 -3.66 -13.34
N VAL A 145 8.91 -3.56 -12.02
CA VAL A 145 9.86 -4.18 -11.08
C VAL A 145 9.76 -5.70 -11.11
N ALA A 146 8.55 -6.27 -11.12
CA ALA A 146 8.34 -7.71 -11.27
C ALA A 146 8.74 -8.21 -12.65
N GLY A 147 8.41 -7.45 -13.70
CA GLY A 147 8.85 -7.74 -15.06
C GLY A 147 10.37 -7.84 -15.17
N ALA A 148 11.09 -6.84 -14.64
CA ALA A 148 12.55 -6.83 -14.62
C ALA A 148 13.12 -7.96 -13.74
N ALA A 149 12.57 -8.16 -12.54
CA ALA A 149 13.01 -9.22 -11.64
C ALA A 149 12.90 -10.60 -12.29
N PHE A 150 11.74 -10.95 -12.83
CA PHE A 150 11.51 -12.28 -13.42
C PHE A 150 12.20 -12.49 -14.77
N CYS A 151 12.43 -11.41 -15.54
CA CYS A 151 13.10 -11.52 -16.85
C CYS A 151 14.62 -11.67 -16.71
N PHE A 152 15.26 -10.83 -15.87
CA PHE A 152 16.72 -10.79 -15.76
C PHE A 152 17.28 -11.68 -14.65
N TRP A 153 16.52 -11.93 -13.60
CA TRP A 153 16.94 -12.74 -12.45
C TRP A 153 15.88 -13.81 -12.13
N PRO A 154 15.73 -14.84 -12.98
CA PRO A 154 14.78 -15.92 -12.71
C PRO A 154 15.08 -16.54 -11.34
N MET A 155 14.03 -16.70 -10.52
CA MET A 155 14.15 -17.26 -9.19
C MET A 155 14.55 -18.74 -9.25
N VAL A 156 15.41 -19.17 -8.34
CA VAL A 156 15.61 -20.60 -8.08
C VAL A 156 14.35 -21.09 -7.35
N LEU A 157 13.47 -21.74 -8.10
CA LEU A 157 12.27 -22.36 -7.57
C LEU A 157 12.64 -23.74 -6.98
N PRO A 158 11.95 -24.21 -5.93
CA PRO A 158 12.09 -25.58 -5.46
C PRO A 158 11.81 -26.58 -6.58
N ASP A 159 12.54 -27.69 -6.63
CA ASP A 159 12.42 -28.72 -7.69
C ASP A 159 11.00 -29.31 -7.77
N GLU A 160 10.20 -29.22 -6.70
CA GLU A 160 8.81 -29.67 -6.69
C GLU A 160 7.86 -28.79 -7.53
N TRP A 161 8.26 -27.55 -7.85
CA TRP A 161 7.43 -26.63 -8.61
C TRP A 161 7.66 -26.82 -10.11
N LYS A 162 6.63 -27.28 -10.83
CA LYS A 162 6.66 -27.54 -12.28
C LYS A 162 6.82 -26.28 -13.17
N ILE A 163 7.18 -25.13 -12.60
CA ILE A 163 7.37 -23.89 -13.34
C ILE A 163 8.84 -23.80 -13.70
N ASP A 164 9.14 -23.86 -15.00
CA ASP A 164 10.50 -23.69 -15.48
C ASP A 164 10.91 -22.20 -15.47
N ASN A 165 12.22 -21.96 -15.50
CA ASN A 165 12.76 -20.60 -15.62
C ASN A 165 12.30 -19.90 -16.91
N GLY A 166 11.94 -20.65 -17.96
CA GLY A 166 11.35 -20.13 -19.19
C GLY A 166 10.01 -19.45 -18.96
N GLY A 167 9.09 -20.10 -18.24
CA GLY A 167 7.78 -19.56 -17.89
C GLY A 167 7.87 -18.25 -17.09
N LEU A 168 8.76 -18.19 -16.08
CA LEU A 168 9.00 -16.95 -15.33
C LEU A 168 9.53 -15.81 -16.22
N ARG A 169 10.45 -16.11 -17.15
CA ARG A 169 10.99 -15.11 -18.08
C ARG A 169 9.93 -14.61 -19.06
N ILE A 170 9.08 -15.49 -19.58
CA ILE A 170 7.96 -15.12 -20.46
C ILE A 170 6.98 -14.22 -19.70
N LEU A 171 6.63 -14.60 -18.46
CA LEU A 171 5.80 -13.76 -17.61
C LEU A 171 6.45 -12.38 -17.39
N GLY A 172 7.75 -12.34 -17.06
CA GLY A 172 8.49 -11.10 -16.90
C GLY A 172 8.44 -10.21 -18.15
N ALA A 173 8.66 -10.80 -19.33
CA ALA A 173 8.58 -10.11 -20.61
C ALA A 173 7.17 -9.56 -20.89
N VAL A 174 6.12 -10.32 -20.58
CA VAL A 174 4.72 -9.87 -20.73
C VAL A 174 4.43 -8.68 -19.81
N LEU A 175 4.88 -8.71 -18.54
CA LEU A 175 4.70 -7.61 -17.59
C LEU A 175 5.41 -6.33 -18.07
N LEU A 176 6.65 -6.45 -18.57
CA LEU A 176 7.40 -5.34 -19.15
C LEU A 176 6.73 -4.80 -20.41
N LEU A 177 6.21 -5.68 -21.28
CA LEU A 177 5.51 -5.29 -22.49
C LEU A 177 4.23 -4.51 -22.16
N LEU A 178 3.48 -4.91 -21.13
CA LEU A 178 2.30 -4.17 -20.66
C LEU A 178 2.67 -2.78 -20.13
N ALA A 179 3.75 -2.67 -19.36
CA ALA A 179 4.24 -1.37 -18.88
C ALA A 179 4.73 -0.48 -20.04
N ALA A 180 5.43 -1.05 -21.02
CA ALA A 180 5.88 -0.36 -22.22
C ALA A 180 4.69 0.10 -23.08
N ALA A 181 3.68 -0.75 -23.27
CA ALA A 181 2.46 -0.41 -24.00
C ALA A 181 1.72 0.78 -23.35
N TYR A 182 1.68 0.84 -22.01
CA TYR A 182 1.14 2.00 -21.30
C TYR A 182 1.93 3.29 -21.58
N LEU A 183 3.27 3.22 -21.58
CA LEU A 183 4.11 4.38 -21.91
C LEU A 183 3.93 4.83 -23.36
N VAL A 184 3.87 3.89 -24.31
CA VAL A 184 3.62 4.18 -25.73
C VAL A 184 2.24 4.81 -25.91
N LEU A 185 1.21 4.28 -25.23
CA LEU A 185 -0.12 4.87 -25.23
C LEU A 185 -0.08 6.31 -24.68
N CYS A 186 0.65 6.55 -23.58
CA CYS A 186 0.82 7.89 -23.02
C CYS A 186 1.62 8.84 -23.92
N ALA A 187 2.53 8.32 -24.76
CA ALA A 187 3.28 9.11 -25.72
C ALA A 187 2.41 9.49 -26.94
N VAL A 188 1.72 8.51 -27.54
CA VAL A 188 0.96 8.68 -28.79
C VAL A 188 -0.40 9.34 -28.55
N ALA A 189 -1.07 9.04 -27.44
CA ALA A 189 -2.39 9.55 -27.10
C ALA A 189 -2.35 10.64 -26.01
N SER A 190 -1.19 11.25 -25.76
CA SER A 190 -1.00 12.31 -24.76
C SER A 190 -2.08 13.40 -24.89
N GLY A 191 -2.87 13.60 -23.83
CA GLY A 191 -3.90 14.64 -23.79
C GLY A 191 -5.23 14.27 -24.46
N ARG A 192 -5.33 13.12 -25.14
CA ARG A 192 -6.63 12.60 -25.61
C ARG A 192 -7.49 12.20 -24.42
N VAL A 193 -8.78 12.45 -24.54
CA VAL A 193 -9.78 12.07 -23.54
C VAL A 193 -10.53 10.88 -24.08
N PHE A 194 -10.30 9.71 -23.48
CA PHE A 194 -11.07 8.51 -23.77
C PHE A 194 -12.33 8.53 -22.91
N ARG A 195 -13.48 8.32 -23.55
CA ARG A 195 -14.75 8.15 -22.85
C ARG A 195 -14.94 6.66 -22.58
N ILE A 196 -14.53 6.22 -21.39
CA ILE A 196 -14.80 4.87 -20.93
C ILE A 196 -16.14 4.92 -20.19
N HIS A 197 -17.20 4.55 -20.90
CA HIS A 197 -18.58 4.56 -20.41
C HIS A 197 -19.05 5.96 -19.96
N ARG A 198 -19.27 6.19 -18.65
CA ARG A 198 -19.64 7.50 -18.08
C ARG A 198 -18.44 8.32 -17.61
N TYR A 199 -17.24 7.75 -17.60
CA TYR A 199 -16.03 8.40 -17.07
C TYR A 199 -15.13 8.91 -18.20
N LEU A 200 -14.69 10.16 -18.06
CA LEU A 200 -13.74 10.79 -18.97
C LEU A 200 -12.33 10.49 -18.45
N PHE A 201 -11.64 9.54 -19.08
CA PHE A 201 -10.25 9.21 -18.78
C PHE A 201 -9.34 10.03 -19.68
N LYS A 202 -8.69 11.04 -19.08
CA LYS A 202 -7.67 11.82 -19.78
C LYS A 202 -6.34 11.09 -19.69
N VAL A 203 -5.76 10.72 -20.83
CA VAL A 203 -4.44 10.09 -20.85
C VAL A 203 -3.40 11.06 -20.27
N PRO A 204 -2.62 10.63 -19.26
CA PRO A 204 -1.58 11.46 -18.70
C PRO A 204 -0.50 11.73 -19.76
N LYS A 205 0.15 12.89 -19.67
CA LYS A 205 1.32 13.19 -20.51
C LYS A 205 2.42 12.18 -20.21
N LEU A 206 3.26 11.86 -21.19
CA LEU A 206 4.39 10.92 -21.00
C LEU A 206 5.26 11.25 -19.78
N ARG A 207 5.56 12.54 -19.53
CA ARG A 207 6.32 12.98 -18.34
C ARG A 207 5.67 12.56 -17.01
N MET A 208 4.33 12.60 -16.96
CA MET A 208 3.56 12.19 -15.79
C MET A 208 3.59 10.67 -15.64
N ALA A 209 3.46 9.92 -16.74
CA ALA A 209 3.56 8.46 -16.74
C ALA A 209 4.95 7.99 -16.29
N LEU A 210 6.02 8.61 -16.77
CA LEU A 210 7.38 8.33 -16.33
C LEU A 210 7.57 8.63 -14.83
N LEU A 211 7.01 9.73 -14.34
CA LEU A 211 7.04 10.05 -12.91
C LEU A 211 6.27 9.00 -12.08
N GLN A 212 5.09 8.56 -12.54
CA GLN A 212 4.34 7.47 -11.89
C GLN A 212 5.17 6.20 -11.78
N LEU A 213 5.79 5.78 -12.89
CA LEU A 213 6.65 4.60 -12.94
C LEU A 213 7.83 4.77 -11.98
N ALA A 214 8.56 5.89 -12.04
CA ALA A 214 9.72 6.13 -11.19
C ALA A 214 9.35 6.09 -9.70
N MET A 215 8.28 6.79 -9.31
CA MET A 215 7.80 6.80 -7.93
C MET A 215 7.39 5.41 -7.47
N SER A 216 6.70 4.64 -8.31
CA SER A 216 6.24 3.31 -7.92
C SER A 216 7.31 2.24 -7.96
N CYS A 217 8.25 2.30 -8.89
CA CYS A 217 9.41 1.42 -8.90
C CYS A 217 10.26 1.68 -7.66
N LEU A 218 10.50 2.95 -7.33
CA LEU A 218 11.23 3.32 -6.12
C LEU A 218 10.50 2.83 -4.87
N ASN A 219 9.17 2.98 -4.79
CA ASN A 219 8.41 2.48 -3.65
C ASN A 219 8.56 0.96 -3.47
N TRP A 220 8.31 0.15 -4.51
CA TRP A 220 8.49 -1.31 -4.43
C TRP A 220 9.94 -1.70 -4.10
N SER A 221 10.91 -0.98 -4.65
CA SER A 221 12.33 -1.19 -4.38
C SER A 221 12.68 -0.92 -2.91
N LEU A 222 12.11 0.14 -2.31
CA LEU A 222 12.29 0.45 -0.91
C LEU A 222 11.66 -0.61 -0.01
N ILE A 223 10.46 -1.11 -0.34
CA ILE A 223 9.82 -2.20 0.42
C ILE A 223 10.72 -3.44 0.43
N GLY A 224 11.23 -3.86 -0.74
CA GLY A 224 12.21 -4.95 -0.83
C GLY A 224 13.50 -4.65 -0.08
N GLY A 225 13.94 -3.39 -0.09
CA GLY A 225 15.11 -2.91 0.62
C GLY A 225 14.99 -3.05 2.14
N VAL A 226 13.81 -2.81 2.71
CA VAL A 226 13.57 -3.02 4.15
C VAL A 226 13.89 -4.49 4.52
N ILE A 227 13.31 -5.45 3.80
CA ILE A 227 13.52 -6.87 4.10
C ILE A 227 14.97 -7.29 3.83
N TRP A 228 15.57 -6.81 2.74
CA TRP A 228 16.95 -7.14 2.39
C TRP A 228 17.96 -6.63 3.44
N VAL A 229 17.75 -5.42 3.96
CA VAL A 229 18.54 -4.87 5.06
C VAL A 229 18.36 -5.70 6.32
N LEU A 230 17.12 -6.08 6.66
CA LEU A 230 16.85 -6.93 7.82
C LEU A 230 17.46 -8.34 7.69
N LEU A 231 17.57 -8.87 6.47
CA LEU A 231 18.29 -10.11 6.17
C LEU A 231 19.82 -9.95 6.21
N GLN A 232 20.34 -8.74 6.44
CA GLN A 232 21.77 -8.45 6.56
C GLN A 232 22.59 -8.90 5.33
N GLY A 233 21.98 -8.83 4.14
CA GLY A 233 22.65 -9.22 2.89
C GLY A 233 22.89 -10.73 2.71
N GLN A 234 22.29 -11.59 3.53
CA GLN A 234 22.39 -13.06 3.37
C GLN A 234 21.77 -13.57 2.05
N VAL A 235 20.80 -12.83 1.53
CA VAL A 235 20.11 -13.12 0.27
C VAL A 235 20.36 -11.94 -0.67
N ALA A 236 20.58 -12.23 -1.95
CA ALA A 236 20.77 -11.18 -2.94
C ALA A 236 19.50 -10.32 -3.07
N TYR A 237 19.68 -9.00 -3.23
CA TYR A 237 18.56 -8.05 -3.24
C TYR A 237 17.48 -8.38 -4.27
N HIS A 238 17.88 -8.79 -5.47
CA HIS A 238 16.95 -9.15 -6.55
C HIS A 238 16.07 -10.37 -6.18
N GLN A 239 16.61 -11.34 -5.43
CA GLN A 239 15.85 -12.50 -4.96
C GLN A 239 14.83 -12.08 -3.89
N VAL A 240 15.23 -11.27 -2.91
CA VAL A 240 14.31 -10.72 -1.90
C VAL A 240 13.18 -9.93 -2.56
N LEU A 241 13.51 -9.11 -3.55
CA LEU A 241 12.54 -8.32 -4.30
C LEU A 241 11.58 -9.22 -5.11
N ALA A 242 12.09 -10.24 -5.79
CA ALA A 242 11.26 -11.18 -6.55
C ALA A 242 10.29 -11.96 -5.64
N VAL A 243 10.78 -12.49 -4.51
CA VAL A 243 9.98 -13.19 -3.50
C VAL A 243 8.92 -12.27 -2.89
N LEU A 244 9.26 -11.02 -2.58
CA LEU A 244 8.31 -10.01 -2.11
C LEU A 244 7.18 -9.77 -3.14
N LEU A 245 7.51 -9.67 -4.42
CA LEU A 245 6.55 -9.41 -5.48
C LEU A 245 5.61 -10.60 -5.71
N VAL A 246 6.10 -11.84 -5.55
CA VAL A 246 5.27 -13.04 -5.52
C VAL A 246 4.34 -13.02 -4.31
N ALA A 247 4.89 -12.72 -3.12
CA ALA A 247 4.12 -12.63 -1.89
C ALA A 247 3.00 -11.57 -1.97
N ALA A 248 3.26 -10.44 -2.63
CA ALA A 248 2.27 -9.40 -2.85
C ALA A 248 1.09 -9.89 -3.71
N VAL A 249 1.35 -10.63 -4.80
CA VAL A 249 0.29 -11.21 -5.64
C VAL A 249 -0.46 -12.31 -4.89
N ALA A 250 0.25 -13.21 -4.21
CA ALA A 250 -0.37 -14.24 -3.37
C ALA A 250 -1.30 -13.61 -2.30
N GLY A 251 -0.87 -12.52 -1.67
CA GLY A 251 -1.68 -11.78 -0.70
C GLY A 251 -2.94 -11.18 -1.31
N VAL A 252 -2.86 -10.69 -2.56
CA VAL A 252 -4.03 -10.18 -3.29
C VAL A 252 -5.01 -11.30 -3.65
N VAL A 253 -4.50 -12.44 -4.14
CA VAL A 253 -5.31 -13.59 -4.57
C VAL A 253 -6.03 -14.25 -3.39
N THR A 254 -5.35 -14.38 -2.26
CA THR A 254 -5.91 -15.03 -1.06
C THR A 254 -6.89 -14.14 -0.29
N HIS A 255 -6.93 -12.83 -0.58
CA HIS A 255 -7.77 -11.86 0.11
C HIS A 255 -7.64 -11.85 1.64
N VAL A 256 -6.54 -12.38 2.18
CA VAL A 256 -6.30 -12.43 3.62
C VAL A 256 -5.97 -11.01 4.13
N PRO A 257 -6.74 -10.48 5.11
CA PRO A 257 -6.44 -9.19 5.71
C PRO A 257 -5.02 -9.17 6.30
N ALA A 258 -4.28 -8.09 6.03
CA ALA A 258 -2.87 -7.92 6.37
C ALA A 258 -1.89 -8.94 5.76
N GLY A 259 -2.35 -9.82 4.86
CA GLY A 259 -1.54 -10.90 4.30
C GLY A 259 -0.88 -11.76 5.37
N LEU A 260 -1.54 -11.93 6.53
CA LEU A 260 -1.03 -12.72 7.64
C LEU A 260 -0.75 -14.16 7.18
N GLY A 261 0.45 -14.66 7.43
CA GLY A 261 0.87 -16.01 7.07
C GLY A 261 1.21 -16.18 5.60
N VAL A 262 0.61 -15.40 4.69
CA VAL A 262 0.88 -15.51 3.24
C VAL A 262 2.28 -15.03 2.90
N LEU A 263 2.68 -13.89 3.46
CA LEU A 263 4.02 -13.35 3.22
C LEU A 263 5.07 -14.29 3.81
N GLU A 264 4.86 -14.77 5.03
CA GLU A 264 5.73 -15.73 5.71
C GLU A 264 5.84 -17.04 4.95
N ALA A 265 4.72 -17.61 4.52
CA ALA A 265 4.70 -18.86 3.77
C ALA A 265 5.46 -18.76 2.46
N VAL A 266 5.31 -17.66 1.71
CA VAL A 266 6.02 -17.45 0.43
C VAL A 266 7.52 -17.28 0.67
N PHE A 267 7.92 -16.51 1.67
CA PHE A 267 9.34 -16.33 2.00
C PHE A 267 10.00 -17.62 2.49
N ILE A 268 9.29 -18.40 3.32
CA ILE A 268 9.78 -19.72 3.77
C ILE A 268 9.88 -20.67 2.59
N ALA A 269 8.84 -20.77 1.76
CA ALA A 269 8.82 -21.66 0.61
C ALA A 269 9.97 -21.36 -0.37
N LEU A 270 10.28 -20.08 -0.61
CA LEU A 270 11.26 -19.68 -1.62
C LEU A 270 12.68 -19.45 -1.07
N LEU A 271 12.87 -19.22 0.23
CA LEU A 271 14.20 -18.89 0.80
C LEU A 271 14.66 -19.80 1.95
N SER A 272 13.84 -20.76 2.42
CA SER A 272 14.24 -21.67 3.51
C SER A 272 15.47 -22.52 3.18
N HIS A 273 15.75 -22.76 1.90
CA HIS A 273 16.94 -23.46 1.43
C HIS A 273 18.24 -22.65 1.61
N GLN A 274 18.16 -21.31 1.72
CA GLN A 274 19.29 -20.41 1.91
C GLN A 274 19.38 -19.85 3.33
N VAL A 275 18.24 -19.54 3.95
CA VAL A 275 18.16 -18.90 5.26
C VAL A 275 17.33 -19.77 6.20
N PRO A 276 17.83 -20.07 7.42
CA PRO A 276 17.08 -20.84 8.40
C PRO A 276 15.69 -20.26 8.65
N GLN A 277 14.67 -21.11 8.71
CA GLN A 277 13.27 -20.70 8.85
C GLN A 277 13.03 -19.77 10.04
N GLY A 278 13.65 -20.06 11.20
CA GLY A 278 13.54 -19.19 12.38
C GLY A 278 14.06 -17.77 12.16
N LYS A 279 15.15 -17.63 11.39
CA LYS A 279 15.69 -16.31 11.02
C LYS A 279 14.77 -15.58 10.03
N LEU A 280 14.21 -16.28 9.05
CA LEU A 280 13.22 -15.71 8.13
C LEU A 280 12.00 -15.19 8.90
N LEU A 281 11.42 -16.02 9.78
CA LEU A 281 10.28 -15.62 10.62
C LEU A 281 10.61 -14.40 11.47
N GLY A 282 11.74 -14.40 12.18
CA GLY A 282 12.18 -13.24 12.98
C GLY A 282 12.29 -11.95 12.16
N VAL A 283 12.92 -12.02 10.98
CA VAL A 283 13.04 -10.85 10.09
C VAL A 283 11.68 -10.35 9.61
N LEU A 284 10.78 -11.26 9.23
CA LEU A 284 9.44 -10.90 8.74
C LEU A 284 8.56 -10.31 9.84
N LEU A 285 8.72 -10.79 11.07
CA LEU A 285 8.08 -10.22 12.26
C LEU A 285 8.57 -8.79 12.53
N VAL A 286 9.89 -8.54 12.47
CA VAL A 286 10.46 -7.19 12.58
C VAL A 286 9.96 -6.29 11.45
N TYR A 287 9.90 -6.81 10.22
CA TYR A 287 9.34 -6.11 9.07
C TYR A 287 7.87 -5.71 9.30
N ARG A 288 7.04 -6.58 9.88
CA ARG A 288 5.66 -6.23 10.27
C ARG A 288 5.63 -5.13 11.33
N GLY A 289 6.48 -5.23 12.35
CA GLY A 289 6.61 -4.19 13.36
C GLY A 289 6.89 -2.82 12.75
N LEU A 290 7.90 -2.74 11.86
CA LEU A 290 8.37 -1.49 11.26
C LEU A 290 7.47 -0.97 10.13
N TYR A 291 6.94 -1.84 9.27
CA TYR A 291 6.26 -1.45 8.04
C TYR A 291 4.72 -1.53 8.12
N TYR A 292 4.17 -2.33 9.03
CA TYR A 292 2.71 -2.50 9.19
C TYR A 292 2.21 -1.81 10.45
N LEU A 293 2.76 -2.16 11.62
CA LEU A 293 2.22 -1.76 12.92
C LEU A 293 2.62 -0.35 13.32
N LEU A 294 3.90 0.00 13.22
CA LEU A 294 4.39 1.34 13.59
C LEU A 294 3.72 2.44 12.75
N PRO A 295 3.63 2.36 11.41
CA PRO A 295 2.94 3.36 10.62
C PRO A 295 1.44 3.40 10.89
N LEU A 296 0.83 2.24 11.20
CA LEU A 296 -0.59 2.19 11.58
C LEU A 296 -0.85 2.88 12.92
N ALA A 297 0.03 2.73 13.91
CA ALA A 297 -0.07 3.45 15.17
C ALA A 297 0.00 4.97 14.94
N VAL A 298 0.97 5.43 14.14
CA VAL A 298 1.12 6.84 13.75
C VAL A 298 -0.12 7.33 12.98
N ALA A 299 -0.61 6.55 12.02
CA ALA A 299 -1.81 6.88 11.25
C ALA A 299 -3.07 6.95 12.10
N THR A 300 -3.20 6.06 13.09
CA THR A 300 -4.33 6.04 14.03
C THR A 300 -4.32 7.30 14.90
N VAL A 301 -3.18 7.66 15.49
CA VAL A 301 -3.03 8.90 16.25
C VAL A 301 -3.32 10.12 15.38
N ALA A 302 -2.75 10.18 14.17
CA ALA A 302 -3.00 11.28 13.23
C ALA A 302 -4.48 11.41 12.85
N TYR A 303 -5.16 10.28 12.63
CA TYR A 303 -6.59 10.24 12.34
C TYR A 303 -7.43 10.74 13.53
N PHE A 304 -7.15 10.28 14.75
CA PHE A 304 -7.82 10.74 15.97
C PHE A 304 -7.64 12.24 16.20
N VAL A 305 -6.41 12.75 16.08
CA VAL A 305 -6.12 14.19 16.21
C VAL A 305 -6.91 15.00 15.19
N THR A 306 -7.01 14.52 13.96
CA THR A 306 -7.79 15.19 12.90
C THR A 306 -9.29 15.18 13.20
N GLU A 307 -9.83 14.07 13.72
CA GLU A 307 -11.23 13.97 14.14
C GLU A 307 -11.55 14.91 15.30
N LEU A 308 -10.69 14.99 16.31
CA LEU A 308 -10.86 15.85 17.48
C LEU A 308 -10.83 17.33 17.12
N ARG A 309 -9.88 17.76 16.26
CA ARG A 309 -9.80 19.15 15.79
C ARG A 309 -11.04 19.58 15.00
N THR A 310 -11.58 18.68 14.17
CA THR A 310 -12.77 18.96 13.36
C THR A 310 -14.04 19.09 14.21
N ARG A 311 -14.12 18.33 15.32
CA ARG A 311 -15.22 18.48 16.29
C ARG A 311 -15.19 19.83 16.98
N ARG A 312 -14.01 20.27 17.46
CA ARG A 312 -13.85 21.57 18.12
C ARG A 312 -14.28 22.74 17.23
N LEU A 313 -13.85 22.75 15.97
CA LEU A 313 -14.23 23.80 15.00
C LEU A 313 -15.74 23.86 14.71
N ARG A 314 -16.45 22.73 14.79
CA ARG A 314 -17.92 22.69 14.62
C ARG A 314 -18.69 23.15 15.84
N THR A 315 -18.11 23.02 17.04
CA THR A 315 -18.69 23.53 18.29
C THR A 315 -18.46 25.02 18.48
N THR A 316 -17.39 25.59 17.93
CA THR A 316 -17.10 27.05 18.03
C THR A 316 -17.83 27.87 16.97
N ALA A 317 -18.30 27.24 15.89
CA ALA A 317 -19.09 27.88 14.83
C ALA A 317 -20.61 27.77 15.04
N ARG A 318 -21.04 27.32 16.23
CA ARG A 318 -22.43 27.32 16.70
C ARG A 318 -22.52 28.24 17.91
#